data_AF-A0A9E6EQQ9-F1
#
_entry.id   AF-A0A9E6EQQ9-F1
#
_cell.length_a   1.000
_cell.length_b   1.000
_cell.length_c   1.000
_cell.angle_alpha   90.00
_cell.angle_beta   90.00
_cell.angle_gamma   90.00
#
_symmetry.space_group_name_H-M   'P 1'
#
loop_
_entity.id
_entity.type
_entity.pdbx_description
1 polymer ?
#
loop_
_entity_poly.entity_id
_entity_poly.type
_entity_poly.pdbx_seq_one_letter_code
_entity_poly.pdbx_strand_id
1 'polypeptide(L)'
;MFLIDNHSSDSTVAIIRRLQNEGCPVTLWHDNSVDFEQKHTTTMGVRRIIDEYAPDLIMPLDADEFLMENGRELRNELEELPEGHCGLLEWQMFVTLSSDYLSFENPLWCNFRQRTKETCQLSKVVIPAALAKKSKLSPGNLLLLDDNNHIVPHEGLTSTLAHVPVCSSEQIAAKSIIGSIKHQITWNRKEGEGFHKDIMAKFFRTAAG
;
A
#
# COMPACT_ATOMS: atom_id res chain seq x y z
N MET A 1 9.04 -11.81 2.84
CA MET A 1 8.40 -10.58 2.31
C MET A 1 8.54 -10.59 0.80
N PHE A 2 7.47 -10.29 0.06
CA PHE A 2 7.49 -10.18 -1.39
C PHE A 2 7.30 -8.71 -1.76
N LEU A 3 8.18 -8.17 -2.60
CA LEU A 3 8.14 -6.80 -3.07
C LEU A 3 7.91 -6.80 -4.58
N ILE A 4 6.97 -5.98 -5.05
CA ILE A 4 6.73 -5.77 -6.48
C ILE A 4 7.21 -4.36 -6.80
N ASP A 5 8.35 -4.26 -7.47
CA ASP A 5 8.89 -3.00 -7.97
C ASP A 5 8.23 -2.66 -9.31
N ASN A 6 7.74 -1.42 -9.43
CA ASN A 6 7.17 -0.89 -10.65
C ASN A 6 8.06 0.24 -11.17
N HIS A 7 9.24 -0.14 -11.65
CA HIS A 7 10.23 0.77 -12.24
C HIS A 7 10.67 1.93 -11.32
N SER A 8 10.97 1.65 -10.05
CA SER A 8 11.59 2.66 -9.19
C SER A 8 12.87 3.22 -9.82
N SER A 9 12.95 4.55 -9.89
CA SER A 9 14.07 5.28 -10.49
C SER A 9 15.14 5.71 -9.47
N ASP A 10 14.90 5.44 -8.18
CA ASP A 10 15.79 5.77 -7.08
C ASP A 10 16.58 4.53 -6.60
N SER A 11 17.11 4.59 -5.37
CA SER A 11 17.90 3.50 -4.80
C SER A 11 17.08 2.31 -4.28
N THR A 12 15.75 2.28 -4.46
CA THR A 12 14.86 1.23 -3.92
C THR A 12 15.36 -0.18 -4.27
N VAL A 13 15.60 -0.47 -5.55
CA VAL A 13 16.07 -1.80 -5.99
C VAL A 13 17.46 -2.13 -5.42
N ALA A 14 18.34 -1.14 -5.33
CA ALA A 14 19.68 -1.33 -4.77
C ALA A 14 19.62 -1.66 -3.26
N ILE A 15 18.72 -1.00 -2.51
CA ILE A 15 18.49 -1.29 -1.08
C ILE A 15 17.95 -2.71 -0.91
N ILE A 16 16.94 -3.11 -1.69
CA ILE A 16 16.35 -4.45 -1.61
C ILE A 16 17.40 -5.53 -1.89
N ARG A 17 18.26 -5.34 -2.89
CA ARG A 17 19.34 -6.28 -3.19
C ARG A 17 20.37 -6.38 -2.06
N ARG A 18 20.66 -5.28 -1.35
CA ARG A 18 21.52 -5.32 -0.16
C ARG A 18 20.88 -6.15 0.94
N LEU A 19 19.60 -5.97 1.22
CA LEU A 19 18.85 -6.80 2.18
C LEU A 19 18.89 -8.28 1.82
N GLN A 20 18.75 -8.62 0.53
CA GLN A 20 18.89 -10.00 0.06
C GLN A 20 20.29 -10.56 0.30
N ASN A 21 21.33 -9.77 0.00
CA ASN A 21 22.73 -10.17 0.23
C ASN A 21 23.07 -10.33 1.73
N GLU A 22 22.39 -9.59 2.59
CA GLU A 22 22.45 -9.73 4.05
C GLU A 22 21.69 -10.97 4.56
N GLY A 23 21.01 -11.71 3.68
CA GLY A 23 20.25 -12.92 4.02
C GLY A 23 18.83 -12.65 4.52
N CYS A 24 18.31 -11.43 4.37
CA CYS A 24 16.92 -11.14 4.71
C CYS A 24 15.97 -11.91 3.75
N PRO A 25 14.86 -12.46 4.25
CA PRO A 25 13.91 -13.24 3.46
C PRO A 25 13.02 -12.34 2.60
N VAL A 26 13.63 -11.69 1.61
CA VAL A 26 12.98 -10.75 0.68
C VAL A 26 13.05 -11.27 -0.75
N THR A 27 11.90 -11.37 -1.39
CA THR A 27 11.78 -11.73 -2.81
C THR A 27 11.37 -10.49 -3.58
N LEU A 28 12.10 -10.16 -4.65
CA LEU A 28 11.83 -9.03 -5.53
C LEU A 28 11.24 -9.52 -6.85
N TRP A 29 10.07 -8.99 -7.21
CA TRP A 29 9.45 -9.11 -8.52
C TRP A 29 9.40 -7.75 -9.20
N HIS A 30 9.42 -7.75 -10.53
CA HIS A 30 9.29 -6.54 -11.33
C HIS A 30 7.97 -6.56 -12.09
N ASP A 31 7.19 -5.50 -11.96
CA ASP A 31 6.08 -5.22 -12.85
C ASP A 31 6.59 -4.29 -13.97
N ASN A 32 6.54 -4.77 -15.20
CA ASN A 32 6.98 -4.02 -16.37
C ASN A 32 5.80 -3.47 -17.20
N SER A 33 4.59 -3.47 -16.64
CA SER A 33 3.41 -2.95 -17.31
C SER A 33 3.44 -1.43 -17.42
N VAL A 34 3.08 -0.91 -18.59
CA VAL A 34 3.04 0.54 -18.85
C VAL A 34 1.84 1.20 -18.15
N ASP A 35 0.75 0.45 -17.97
CA ASP A 35 -0.51 0.91 -17.41
C ASP A 35 -0.67 0.65 -15.90
N PHE A 36 0.28 -0.03 -15.24
CA PHE A 36 0.26 -0.49 -13.84
C PHE A 36 -1.11 -0.35 -13.16
N GLU A 37 -1.93 -1.39 -13.29
CA GLU A 37 -3.19 -1.50 -12.58
C GLU A 37 -2.93 -2.14 -11.21
N GLN A 38 -2.66 -1.33 -10.18
CA GLN A 38 -2.28 -1.79 -8.82
C GLN A 38 -3.17 -2.93 -8.33
N LYS A 39 -4.50 -2.79 -8.49
CA LYS A 39 -5.45 -3.83 -8.10
C LYS A 39 -5.16 -5.17 -8.77
N HIS A 40 -4.93 -5.16 -10.09
CA HIS A 40 -4.64 -6.36 -10.86
C HIS A 40 -3.29 -6.94 -10.43
N THR A 41 -2.24 -6.13 -10.42
CA THR A 41 -0.89 -6.55 -10.05
C THR A 41 -0.84 -7.17 -8.66
N THR A 42 -1.41 -6.50 -7.65
CA THR A 42 -1.42 -7.02 -6.28
C THR A 42 -2.27 -8.29 -6.17
N THR A 43 -3.45 -8.35 -6.81
CA THR A 43 -4.30 -9.56 -6.79
C THR A 43 -3.57 -10.76 -7.42
N MET A 44 -2.89 -10.56 -8.54
CA MET A 44 -2.09 -11.61 -9.18
C MET A 44 -0.89 -12.02 -8.33
N GLY A 45 -0.23 -11.06 -7.69
CA GLY A 45 0.84 -11.31 -6.74
C GLY A 45 0.39 -12.17 -5.56
N VAL A 46 -0.74 -11.83 -4.93
CA VAL A 46 -1.35 -12.61 -3.84
C VAL A 46 -1.62 -14.05 -4.27
N ARG A 47 -2.26 -14.25 -5.43
CA ARG A 47 -2.57 -15.58 -5.95
C ARG A 47 -1.31 -16.41 -6.20
N ARG A 48 -0.31 -15.80 -6.84
CA ARG A 48 0.99 -16.43 -7.08
C ARG A 48 1.67 -16.87 -5.78
N ILE A 49 1.69 -16.01 -4.77
CA ILE A 49 2.27 -16.34 -3.46
C ILE A 49 1.55 -17.55 -2.84
N ILE A 50 0.22 -17.60 -2.94
CA ILE A 50 -0.56 -18.72 -2.40
C ILE A 50 -0.24 -20.02 -3.10
N ASP A 51 -0.20 -20.01 -4.43
CA ASP A 51 0.01 -21.22 -5.19
C ASP A 51 1.46 -21.75 -5.07
N GLU A 52 2.45 -20.85 -4.93
CA GLU A 52 3.86 -21.23 -4.82
C GLU A 52 4.33 -21.54 -3.39
N TYR A 53 3.79 -20.87 -2.37
CA TYR A 53 4.31 -20.91 -1.00
C TYR A 53 3.30 -21.38 0.05
N ALA A 54 2.01 -21.49 -0.30
CA ALA A 54 0.94 -21.90 0.60
C ALA A 54 0.99 -21.26 2.01
N PRO A 55 1.10 -19.92 2.13
CA PRO A 55 1.01 -19.28 3.43
C PRO A 55 -0.41 -19.41 4.00
N ASP A 56 -0.56 -19.28 5.31
CA ASP A 56 -1.88 -19.24 5.93
C ASP A 56 -2.61 -17.91 5.66
N LEU A 57 -1.83 -16.83 5.50
CA LEU A 57 -2.34 -15.46 5.45
C LEU A 57 -1.40 -14.51 4.69
N ILE A 58 -1.98 -13.49 4.05
CA ILE A 58 -1.25 -12.48 3.28
C ILE A 58 -1.70 -11.06 3.67
N MET A 59 -0.73 -10.15 3.81
CA MET A 59 -0.94 -8.72 4.03
C MET A 59 -0.40 -7.91 2.84
N PRO A 60 -1.26 -7.44 1.92
CA PRO A 60 -0.88 -6.59 0.79
C PRO A 60 -0.68 -5.14 1.21
N LEU A 61 0.52 -4.80 1.67
CA LEU A 61 0.92 -3.46 2.11
C LEU A 61 1.55 -2.64 0.97
N ASP A 62 1.35 -1.33 1.02
CA ASP A 62 2.09 -0.36 0.21
C ASP A 62 3.44 -0.04 0.88
N ALA A 63 4.40 0.49 0.11
CA ALA A 63 5.77 0.70 0.58
C ALA A 63 5.90 1.85 1.63
N ASP A 64 4.85 2.66 1.78
CA ASP A 64 4.75 3.75 2.75
C ASP A 64 3.91 3.36 3.99
N GLU A 65 3.77 2.06 4.25
CA GLU A 65 2.96 1.52 5.36
C GLU A 65 3.78 0.65 6.31
N PHE A 66 3.51 0.81 7.60
CA PHE A 66 4.27 0.18 8.67
C PHE A 66 3.34 -0.37 9.74
N LEU A 67 3.58 -1.60 10.21
CA LEU A 67 2.89 -2.16 11.37
C LEU A 67 3.36 -1.43 12.63
N MET A 68 2.41 -0.99 13.46
CA MET A 68 2.70 -0.21 14.67
C MET A 68 2.92 -1.09 15.90
N GLU A 69 2.27 -2.24 15.95
CA GLU A 69 2.29 -3.17 17.06
C GLU A 69 3.39 -4.23 16.90
N ASN A 70 3.70 -4.90 18.01
CA ASN A 70 4.54 -6.09 17.95
C ASN A 70 3.77 -7.24 17.26
N GLY A 71 4.46 -8.08 16.51
CA GLY A 71 3.81 -9.13 15.70
C GLY A 71 3.06 -10.22 16.48
N ARG A 72 3.09 -10.23 17.82
CA ARG A 72 2.39 -11.24 18.63
C ARG A 72 0.92 -10.89 18.82
N GLU A 73 0.60 -9.62 19.04
CA GLU A 73 -0.77 -9.13 19.19
C GLU A 73 -1.54 -9.37 17.89
N LEU A 74 -0.98 -8.88 16.77
CA LEU A 74 -1.54 -9.12 15.44
C LEU A 74 -1.75 -10.60 15.15
N ARG A 75 -0.80 -11.48 15.49
CA ARG A 75 -0.97 -12.92 15.26
C ARG A 75 -2.21 -13.48 15.98
N ASN A 76 -2.38 -13.15 17.26
CA ASN A 76 -3.51 -13.66 18.04
C ASN A 76 -4.84 -13.20 17.43
N GLU A 77 -4.94 -11.92 17.05
CA GLU A 77 -6.15 -11.38 16.44
C GLU A 77 -6.49 -12.08 15.12
N LEU A 78 -5.47 -12.44 14.32
CA LEU A 78 -5.65 -13.15 13.06
C LEU A 78 -6.03 -14.62 13.25
N GLU A 79 -5.56 -15.27 14.33
CA GLU A 79 -5.95 -16.64 14.69
C GLU A 79 -7.40 -16.71 15.20
N GLU A 80 -7.93 -15.61 15.74
CA GLU A 80 -9.31 -15.49 16.23
C GLU A 80 -10.33 -15.09 15.16
N LEU A 81 -9.88 -14.83 13.92
CA LEU A 81 -10.78 -14.49 12.82
C LEU A 81 -11.80 -15.61 12.56
N PRO A 82 -13.11 -15.29 12.45
CA PRO A 82 -14.10 -16.27 12.07
C PRO A 82 -13.81 -16.90 10.71
N GLU A 83 -14.19 -18.17 10.53
CA GLU A 83 -14.09 -18.81 9.23
C GLU A 83 -14.88 -18.00 8.18
N GLY A 84 -14.23 -17.74 7.04
CA GLY A 84 -14.84 -16.94 5.97
C GLY A 84 -14.64 -15.43 6.10
N HIS A 85 -14.03 -14.95 7.20
CA HIS A 85 -13.78 -13.51 7.42
C HIS A 85 -12.33 -13.13 7.07
N CYS A 86 -12.15 -11.92 6.56
CA CYS A 86 -10.84 -11.28 6.47
C CYS A 86 -10.63 -10.25 7.60
N GLY A 87 -9.39 -9.86 7.87
CA GLY A 87 -9.08 -8.83 8.86
C GLY A 87 -8.95 -7.45 8.21
N LEU A 88 -9.25 -6.38 8.94
CA LEU A 88 -9.01 -5.00 8.53
C LEU A 88 -8.09 -4.30 9.53
N LEU A 89 -6.92 -3.85 9.07
CA LEU A 89 -5.98 -3.03 9.84
C LEU A 89 -6.26 -1.56 9.59
N GLU A 90 -6.68 -0.83 10.61
CA GLU A 90 -6.95 0.60 10.48
C GLU A 90 -5.67 1.41 10.21
N TRP A 91 -5.75 2.36 9.27
CA TRP A 91 -4.70 3.34 9.06
C TRP A 91 -4.68 4.40 10.15
N GLN A 92 -3.47 4.74 10.57
CA GLN A 92 -3.12 5.96 11.28
C GLN A 92 -2.30 6.82 10.33
N MET A 93 -2.82 7.98 9.90
CA MET A 93 -2.09 8.83 8.95
C MET A 93 -1.00 9.60 9.68
N PHE A 94 0.20 9.59 9.13
CA PHE A 94 1.32 10.39 9.62
C PHE A 94 1.62 11.54 8.66
N VAL A 95 1.88 12.72 9.23
CA VAL A 95 2.24 13.94 8.50
C VAL A 95 3.67 14.33 8.83
N THR A 96 4.40 14.76 7.81
CA THR A 96 5.77 15.26 7.95
C THR A 96 5.80 16.60 8.68
N LEU A 97 6.77 16.79 9.58
CA LEU A 97 7.00 18.03 10.33
C LEU A 97 7.99 18.97 9.64
N SER A 98 8.90 18.43 8.83
CA SER A 98 9.95 19.16 8.13
C SER A 98 10.20 18.54 6.76
N SER A 99 10.46 19.39 5.76
CA SER A 99 10.89 18.95 4.43
C SER A 99 12.32 18.41 4.40
N ASP A 100 13.11 18.64 5.45
CA ASP A 100 14.50 18.18 5.56
C ASP A 100 14.60 16.72 6.05
N TYR A 101 13.92 15.81 5.35
CA TYR A 101 13.80 14.40 5.72
C TYR A 101 15.17 13.73 5.94
N LEU A 102 16.18 14.07 5.14
CA LEU A 102 17.50 13.44 5.17
C LEU A 102 18.41 13.96 6.31
N SER A 103 18.03 15.04 7.00
CA SER A 103 18.77 15.53 8.17
C SER A 103 18.58 14.68 9.43
N PHE A 104 17.55 13.83 9.45
CA PHE A 104 17.24 12.97 10.59
C PHE A 104 17.90 11.61 10.43
N GLU A 105 18.53 11.10 11.50
CA GLU A 105 19.07 9.74 11.54
C GLU A 105 17.94 8.69 11.43
N ASN A 106 16.80 8.96 12.07
CA ASN A 106 15.60 8.13 11.96
C ASN A 106 14.38 8.99 11.61
N PRO A 107 14.18 9.30 10.32
CA PRO A 107 13.16 10.26 9.90
C PRO A 107 11.75 9.79 10.23
N LEU A 108 11.45 8.49 10.19
CA LEU A 108 10.12 7.97 10.53
C LEU A 108 9.71 8.31 11.97
N TRP A 109 10.62 8.20 12.94
CA TRP A 109 10.33 8.51 14.34
C TRP A 109 10.48 9.99 14.69
N CYS A 110 11.40 10.69 14.02
CA CYS A 110 11.76 12.06 14.37
C CYS A 110 11.00 13.12 13.58
N ASN A 111 10.62 12.83 12.33
CA ASN A 111 10.07 13.82 11.39
C ASN A 111 8.57 13.63 11.10
N PHE A 112 7.92 12.65 11.72
CA PHE A 112 6.49 12.41 11.52
C PHE A 112 5.70 12.47 12.82
N ARG A 113 4.45 12.93 12.70
CA ARG A 113 3.45 12.86 13.76
C ARG A 113 2.15 12.31 13.20
N GLN A 114 1.46 11.54 14.02
CA GLN A 114 0.11 11.12 13.71
C GLN A 114 -0.78 12.36 13.54
N ARG A 115 -1.60 12.32 12.50
CA ARG A 115 -2.59 13.34 12.21
C ARG A 115 -3.62 13.36 13.33
N THR A 116 -3.88 14.54 13.91
CA THR A 116 -4.79 14.68 15.06
C THR A 116 -6.25 14.35 14.73
N LYS A 117 -6.65 14.47 13.46
CA LYS A 117 -8.01 14.20 13.00
C LYS A 117 -8.02 13.59 11.62
N GLU A 118 -8.51 12.37 11.53
CA GLU A 118 -8.84 11.74 10.26
C GLU A 118 -10.18 12.28 9.73
N THR A 119 -10.22 12.53 8.42
CA THR A 119 -11.46 12.95 7.73
C THR A 119 -12.29 11.75 7.26
N CYS A 120 -11.65 10.58 7.13
CA CYS A 120 -12.25 9.31 6.75
C CYS A 120 -11.33 8.21 7.28
N GLN A 121 -11.91 7.21 7.96
CA GLN A 121 -11.15 6.04 8.39
C GLN A 121 -11.02 5.08 7.22
N LEU A 122 -9.79 4.68 6.93
CA LEU A 122 -9.46 3.68 5.92
C LEU A 122 -8.67 2.56 6.58
N SER A 123 -8.70 1.39 5.96
CA SER A 123 -8.06 0.19 6.48
C SER A 123 -7.42 -0.61 5.35
N LYS A 124 -6.44 -1.45 5.66
CA LYS A 124 -5.92 -2.47 4.75
C LYS A 124 -6.48 -3.82 5.09
N VAL A 125 -6.81 -4.58 4.05
CA VAL A 125 -7.29 -5.95 4.24
C VAL A 125 -6.12 -6.90 4.50
N VAL A 126 -6.36 -7.82 5.43
CA VAL A 126 -5.52 -8.98 5.72
C VAL A 126 -6.27 -10.22 5.27
N ILE A 127 -5.64 -11.05 4.42
CA ILE A 127 -6.33 -12.08 3.65
C ILE A 127 -5.91 -13.48 4.12
N PRO A 128 -6.79 -14.24 4.77
CA PRO A 128 -6.62 -15.68 4.90
C PRO A 128 -6.52 -16.35 3.53
N ALA A 129 -5.58 -17.28 3.35
CA ALA A 129 -5.30 -17.89 2.06
C ALA A 129 -6.49 -18.64 1.46
N ALA A 130 -7.38 -19.16 2.31
CA ALA A 130 -8.63 -19.80 1.90
C ALA A 130 -9.55 -18.86 1.09
N LEU A 131 -9.50 -17.54 1.35
CA LEU A 131 -10.36 -16.54 0.72
C LEU A 131 -9.79 -15.99 -0.59
N ALA A 132 -8.47 -15.91 -0.71
CA ALA A 132 -7.80 -15.22 -1.81
C ALA A 132 -8.02 -15.83 -3.20
N LYS A 133 -8.27 -17.14 -3.31
CA LYS A 133 -8.48 -17.81 -4.61
C LYS A 133 -9.77 -17.37 -5.32
N LYS A 134 -10.81 -17.03 -4.55
CA LYS A 134 -12.16 -16.67 -5.05
C LYS A 134 -12.48 -15.20 -4.86
N SER A 135 -11.44 -14.38 -4.74
CA SER A 135 -11.58 -12.96 -4.46
C SER A 135 -10.52 -12.15 -5.17
N LYS A 136 -10.71 -10.83 -5.11
CA LYS A 136 -9.84 -9.81 -5.67
C LYS A 136 -9.80 -8.61 -4.74
N LEU A 137 -8.70 -7.89 -4.76
CA LEU A 137 -8.55 -6.69 -3.95
C LEU A 137 -9.37 -5.54 -4.53
N SER A 138 -9.84 -4.65 -3.66
CA SER A 138 -10.32 -3.33 -4.08
C SER A 138 -9.13 -2.38 -4.35
N PRO A 139 -9.34 -1.24 -5.03
CA PRO A 139 -8.30 -0.22 -5.18
C PRO A 139 -7.70 0.19 -3.84
N GLY A 140 -6.36 0.32 -3.78
CA GLY A 140 -5.64 0.62 -2.54
C GLY A 140 -5.64 -0.53 -1.52
N ASN A 141 -5.98 -1.76 -1.92
CA ASN A 141 -6.03 -2.94 -1.05
C ASN A 141 -6.90 -2.76 0.21
N LEU A 142 -7.96 -1.95 0.10
CA LEU A 142 -8.75 -1.55 1.27
C LEU A 142 -9.71 -2.65 1.74
N LEU A 143 -10.20 -3.45 0.79
CA LEU A 143 -11.21 -4.47 1.00
C LEU A 143 -10.92 -5.68 0.10
N LEU A 144 -11.49 -6.83 0.49
CA LEU A 144 -11.54 -8.02 -0.33
C LEU A 144 -12.93 -8.15 -0.96
N LEU A 145 -12.98 -8.40 -2.27
CA LEU A 145 -14.21 -8.53 -3.03
C LEU A 145 -14.31 -9.95 -3.59
N ASP A 146 -15.48 -10.57 -3.50
CA ASP A 146 -15.76 -11.84 -4.16
C ASP A 146 -15.84 -11.70 -5.69
N ASP A 147 -16.05 -12.81 -6.40
CA ASP A 147 -16.20 -12.82 -7.86
C ASP A 147 -17.38 -11.97 -8.35
N ASN A 148 -18.42 -11.82 -7.53
CA ASN A 148 -19.62 -11.00 -7.79
C ASN A 148 -19.44 -9.51 -7.43
N ASN A 149 -18.26 -9.12 -6.91
CA ASN A 149 -17.95 -7.80 -6.36
C ASN A 149 -18.65 -7.45 -5.04
N HIS A 150 -19.15 -8.43 -4.30
CA HIS A 150 -19.58 -8.21 -2.92
C HIS A 150 -18.37 -8.15 -2.00
N ILE A 151 -18.48 -7.34 -0.95
CA ILE A 151 -17.47 -7.27 0.10
C ILE A 151 -17.50 -8.60 0.87
N VAL A 152 -16.33 -9.23 0.98
CA VAL A 152 -16.16 -10.43 1.81
C VAL A 152 -16.35 -10.04 3.28
N PRO A 153 -17.02 -10.86 4.11
CA PRO A 153 -17.15 -10.61 5.54
C PRO A 153 -15.81 -10.28 6.19
N HIS A 154 -15.79 -9.34 7.11
CA HIS A 154 -14.54 -8.84 7.67
C HIS A 154 -14.68 -8.40 9.13
N GLU A 155 -13.59 -8.53 9.88
CA GLU A 155 -13.47 -8.03 11.25
C GLU A 155 -12.45 -6.88 11.33
N GLY A 156 -12.78 -5.86 12.13
CA GLY A 156 -11.83 -4.82 12.48
C GLY A 156 -10.81 -5.35 13.47
N LEU A 157 -9.53 -5.17 13.18
CA LEU A 157 -8.43 -5.51 14.08
C LEU A 157 -8.12 -4.30 14.96
N THR A 158 -7.64 -4.57 16.18
CA THR A 158 -7.11 -3.57 17.10
C THR A 158 -5.69 -3.15 16.75
N SER A 159 -4.92 -4.04 16.11
CA SER A 159 -3.65 -3.69 15.46
C SER A 159 -3.87 -2.69 14.31
N THR A 160 -2.89 -1.80 14.10
CA THR A 160 -2.99 -0.65 13.20
C THR A 160 -1.76 -0.51 12.29
N LEU A 161 -1.93 0.30 11.24
CA LEU A 161 -0.88 0.62 10.28
C LEU A 161 -0.58 2.11 10.31
N ALA A 162 0.68 2.47 10.53
CA ALA A 162 1.14 3.81 10.20
C ALA A 162 1.23 3.96 8.68
N HIS A 163 0.51 4.93 8.14
CA HIS A 163 0.55 5.29 6.73
C HIS A 163 1.28 6.63 6.58
N VAL A 164 2.40 6.62 5.85
CA VAL A 164 3.35 7.73 5.74
C VAL A 164 3.43 8.20 4.28
N PRO A 165 2.34 8.76 3.71
CA PRO A 165 2.17 8.88 2.27
C PRO A 165 3.15 9.85 1.59
N VAL A 166 3.74 10.79 2.33
CA VAL A 166 4.54 11.88 1.77
C VAL A 166 5.68 12.28 2.70
N CYS A 167 6.88 12.44 2.14
CA CYS A 167 8.10 12.82 2.84
C CYS A 167 8.61 14.22 2.44
N SER A 168 8.13 14.79 1.33
CA SER A 168 8.48 16.14 0.90
C SER A 168 7.43 16.78 -0.03
N SER A 169 7.51 18.10 -0.20
CA SER A 169 6.68 18.85 -1.17
C SER A 169 6.92 18.41 -2.62
N GLU A 170 8.17 18.13 -2.97
CA GLU A 170 8.58 17.68 -4.30
C GLU A 170 7.98 16.31 -4.60
N GLN A 171 7.92 15.42 -3.59
CA GLN A 171 7.26 14.14 -3.73
C GLN A 171 5.76 14.29 -3.99
N ILE A 172 5.08 15.24 -3.31
CA ILE A 172 3.67 15.54 -3.58
C ILE A 172 3.47 16.00 -5.03
N ALA A 173 4.33 16.93 -5.50
CA ALA A 173 4.28 17.42 -6.87
C ALA A 173 4.51 16.30 -7.88
N ALA A 174 5.57 15.49 -7.68
CA ALA A 174 5.90 14.36 -8.53
C ALA A 174 4.77 13.31 -8.57
N LYS A 175 4.29 12.84 -7.41
CA LYS A 175 3.17 11.88 -7.31
C LYS A 175 1.91 12.41 -8.02
N SER A 176 1.62 13.71 -7.91
CA SER A 176 0.45 14.33 -8.53
C SER A 176 0.59 14.45 -10.04
N ILE A 177 1.71 15.01 -10.54
CA ILE A 177 1.94 15.24 -11.97
C ILE A 177 2.07 13.91 -12.72
N ILE A 178 2.93 13.00 -12.23
CA ILE A 178 3.14 11.68 -12.86
C ILE A 178 1.85 10.86 -12.78
N GLY A 179 1.19 10.87 -11.61
CA GLY A 179 -0.07 10.17 -11.43
C GLY A 179 -1.18 10.67 -12.36
N SER A 180 -1.29 11.99 -12.57
CA SER A 180 -2.25 12.58 -13.52
C SER A 180 -1.94 12.18 -14.97
N ILE A 181 -0.67 12.22 -15.39
CA ILE A 181 -0.26 11.76 -16.74
C ILE A 181 -0.61 10.28 -16.93
N LYS A 182 -0.29 9.45 -15.93
CA LYS A 182 -0.61 8.02 -15.96
C LYS A 182 -2.11 7.79 -16.13
N HIS A 183 -2.93 8.49 -15.36
CA HIS A 183 -4.38 8.38 -15.48
C HIS A 183 -4.92 8.80 -16.85
N GLN A 184 -4.24 9.69 -17.59
CA GLN A 184 -4.65 10.08 -18.95
C GLN A 184 -4.35 9.01 -20.00
N ILE A 185 -3.39 8.12 -19.75
CA ILE A 185 -3.01 7.04 -20.67
C ILE A 185 -3.62 5.68 -20.26
N THR A 186 -4.18 5.56 -19.06
CA THR A 186 -4.90 4.36 -18.61
C THR A 186 -6.20 4.20 -19.42
N TRP A 187 -6.23 3.19 -20.30
CA TRP A 187 -7.31 2.94 -21.25
C TRP A 187 -8.70 2.74 -20.62
N ASN A 188 -8.77 2.14 -19.44
CA ASN A 188 -10.00 1.74 -18.75
C ASN A 188 -10.28 2.56 -17.47
N ARG A 189 -9.70 3.76 -17.34
CA ARG A 189 -9.90 4.62 -16.17
C ARG A 189 -11.39 4.91 -15.95
N LYS A 190 -11.86 4.73 -14.71
CA LYS A 190 -13.24 5.08 -14.33
C LYS A 190 -13.38 6.58 -14.06
N GLU A 191 -14.57 7.11 -14.28
CA GLU A 191 -14.88 8.49 -13.93
C GLU A 191 -14.66 8.73 -12.43
N GLY A 192 -13.96 9.82 -12.09
CA GLY A 192 -13.60 10.17 -10.71
C GLY A 192 -12.42 9.39 -10.12
N GLU A 193 -11.91 8.34 -10.78
CA GLU A 193 -10.79 7.57 -10.27
C GLU A 193 -9.53 8.44 -10.16
N GLY A 194 -8.96 8.54 -8.97
CA GLY A 194 -7.74 9.30 -8.74
C GLY A 194 -7.84 10.82 -9.00
N PHE A 195 -9.05 11.38 -8.94
CA PHE A 195 -9.33 12.81 -9.22
C PHE A 195 -8.44 13.78 -8.43
N HIS A 196 -8.06 13.42 -7.19
CA HIS A 196 -7.20 14.22 -6.33
C HIS A 196 -5.84 14.51 -6.98
N LYS A 197 -5.27 13.55 -7.74
CA LYS A 197 -4.00 13.75 -8.46
C LYS A 197 -4.14 14.77 -9.59
N ASP A 198 -5.28 14.79 -10.27
CA ASP A 198 -5.53 15.74 -11.36
C ASP A 198 -5.72 17.17 -10.82
N ILE A 199 -6.47 17.33 -9.72
CA ILE A 199 -6.63 18.62 -9.04
C ILE A 199 -5.27 19.16 -8.60
N MET A 200 -4.47 18.34 -7.93
CA MET A 200 -3.14 18.75 -7.46
C MET A 200 -2.17 19.02 -8.62
N ALA A 201 -2.17 18.19 -9.67
CA ALA A 201 -1.34 18.43 -10.85
C ALA A 201 -1.69 19.76 -11.53
N LYS A 202 -2.98 20.10 -11.62
CA LYS A 202 -3.41 21.40 -12.15
C LYS A 202 -2.86 22.54 -11.31
N PHE A 203 -2.98 22.45 -9.97
CA PHE A 203 -2.44 23.45 -9.05
C PHE A 203 -0.94 23.68 -9.27
N PHE A 204 -0.12 22.62 -9.31
CA PHE A 204 1.32 22.76 -9.53
C PHE A 204 1.69 23.31 -10.90
N ARG A 205 0.95 22.94 -11.96
CA ARG A 205 1.18 23.48 -13.31
C ARG A 205 0.86 24.98 -13.41
N THR A 206 -0.14 25.45 -12.66
CA THR A 206 -0.54 26.87 -12.66
C THR A 206 0.27 27.73 -11.70
N ALA A 207 0.77 27.17 -10.60
CA ALA A 207 1.56 27.90 -9.61
C ALA A 207 3.02 28.13 -10.06
N ALA A 208 3.48 27.42 -11.08
CA ALA A 208 4.84 27.52 -11.65
C ALA A 208 4.95 28.49 -12.84
N GLY A 209 3.86 29.18 -13.23
CA GLY A 209 3.82 30.18 -14.30
C GLY A 209 3.51 31.57 -13.75
#